data_AF-A0A158S522-F1
#
_entry.id   AF-A0A158S522-F1
#
_cell.length_a   1.000
_cell.length_b   1.000
_cell.length_c   1.000
_cell.angle_alpha   90.00
_cell.angle_beta   90.00
_cell.angle_gamma   90.00
#
_symmetry.space_group_name_H-M   'P 1'
#
loop_
_entity.id
_entity.type
_entity.pdbx_description
1 polymer ?
#
loop_
_entity_poly.entity_id
_entity_poly.type
_entity_poly.pdbx_seq_one_letter_code
_entity_poly.pdbx_strand_id
1 'polypeptide(L)'
;MTEQVRKSLQQMKAEYDQDRHLYGKVFHHYKSGDDFQLLFPVWSEDTNEKTAVFVLCAMPWLKFERPFSVFKETFVEGPAEAVREKADV
;
A
#
# COMPACT_ATOMS: atom_id res chain seq x y z
N MET A 1 28.27 3.03 10.33
CA MET A 1 26.81 2.85 10.37
C MET A 1 26.23 4.16 10.85
N THR A 2 25.50 4.87 10.01
CA THR A 2 24.78 6.09 10.43
C THR A 2 23.56 5.64 11.22
N GLU A 3 23.48 6.03 12.50
CA GLU A 3 22.30 5.78 13.33
C GLU A 3 21.10 6.46 12.68
N GLN A 4 20.20 5.66 12.12
CA GLN A 4 18.96 6.15 11.54
C GLN A 4 18.03 6.49 12.71
N VAL A 5 17.86 7.79 12.99
CA VAL A 5 17.03 8.26 14.10
C VAL A 5 15.60 7.78 13.90
N ARG A 6 15.04 7.12 14.93
CA ARG A 6 13.68 6.60 14.90
C ARG A 6 12.68 7.72 14.65
N LYS A 7 11.69 7.49 13.77
CA LYS A 7 10.59 8.45 13.57
C LYS A 7 9.83 8.66 14.87
N SER A 8 9.43 9.90 15.14
CA SER A 8 8.50 10.20 16.22
C SER A 8 7.08 9.71 15.88
N LEU A 9 6.25 9.49 16.89
CA LEU A 9 4.84 9.13 16.69
C LEU A 9 4.09 10.19 15.87
N GLN A 10 4.44 11.48 16.03
CA GLN A 10 3.84 12.57 15.27
C GLN A 10 4.22 12.49 13.78
N GLN A 11 5.46 12.12 13.46
CA GLN A 11 5.90 11.90 12.07
C GLN A 11 5.15 10.71 11.45
N MET A 12 5.04 9.59 12.17
CA MET A 12 4.27 8.42 11.70
C MET A 12 2.79 8.76 11.50
N LYS A 13 2.19 9.55 12.40
CA LYS A 13 0.80 10.00 12.26
C LYS A 13 0.61 10.90 11.03
N ALA A 14 1.53 11.82 10.76
CA ALA A 14 1.45 12.67 9.58
C ALA A 14 1.48 11.84 8.28
N GLU A 15 2.37 10.84 8.22
CA GLU A 15 2.41 9.89 7.09
C GLU A 15 1.14 9.04 6.99
N TYR A 16 0.56 8.63 8.13
CA TYR A 16 -0.73 7.94 8.15
C TYR A 16 -1.84 8.82 7.54
N ASP A 17 -1.97 10.05 8.03
CA ASP A 17 -3.03 10.97 7.64
C ASP A 17 -2.98 11.33 6.15
N GLN A 18 -1.78 11.49 5.58
CA GLN A 18 -1.57 11.77 4.16
C GLN A 18 -2.21 10.69 3.27
N ASP A 19 -1.99 9.42 3.60
CA ASP A 19 -2.41 8.28 2.77
C ASP A 19 -3.71 7.64 3.28
N ARG A 20 -4.34 8.17 4.34
CA ARG A 20 -5.50 7.54 5.01
C ARG A 20 -6.68 7.23 4.11
N HIS A 21 -6.84 8.03 3.06
CA HIS A 21 -7.90 7.91 2.07
C HIS A 21 -7.72 6.70 1.14
N LEU A 22 -6.56 6.04 1.16
CA LEU A 22 -6.24 4.86 0.36
C LEU A 22 -6.61 3.56 1.09
N TYR A 23 -6.67 3.57 2.42
CA TYR A 23 -6.92 2.36 3.21
C TYR A 23 -8.36 1.87 3.04
N GLY A 24 -8.52 0.56 2.95
CA GLY A 24 -9.79 -0.11 2.64
C GLY A 24 -10.13 -0.14 1.15
N LYS A 25 -9.40 0.57 0.29
CA LYS A 25 -9.66 0.57 -1.16
C LYS A 25 -9.07 -0.66 -1.85
N VAL A 26 -9.66 -0.99 -3.00
CA VAL A 26 -9.19 -2.01 -3.92
C VAL A 26 -8.22 -1.39 -4.92
N PHE A 27 -7.17 -2.14 -5.22
CA PHE A 27 -6.12 -1.80 -6.15
C PHE A 27 -5.82 -2.97 -7.07
N HIS A 28 -5.60 -2.67 -8.33
CA HIS A 28 -5.25 -3.64 -9.36
C HIS A 28 -3.73 -3.75 -9.53
N HIS A 29 -3.19 -4.97 -9.50
CA HIS A 29 -1.77 -5.20 -9.75
C HIS A 29 -1.48 -5.48 -11.23
N TYR A 30 -0.78 -4.57 -11.91
CA TYR A 30 -0.66 -4.60 -13.38
C TYR A 30 0.08 -5.82 -13.95
N LYS A 31 0.94 -6.49 -13.16
CA LYS A 31 1.69 -7.68 -13.66
C LYS A 31 0.92 -8.98 -13.51
N SER A 32 0.24 -9.17 -12.38
CA SER A 32 -0.48 -10.42 -12.12
C SER A 32 -1.93 -10.38 -12.59
N GLY A 33 -2.51 -9.17 -12.72
CA GLY A 33 -3.90 -9.00 -13.10
C GLY A 33 -4.89 -9.21 -11.95
N ASP A 34 -4.41 -9.37 -10.72
CA ASP A 34 -5.28 -9.58 -9.55
C ASP A 34 -5.60 -8.27 -8.83
N ASP A 35 -6.74 -8.29 -8.14
CA ASP A 35 -7.19 -7.19 -7.29
C ASP A 35 -6.81 -7.45 -5.83
N PHE A 36 -6.27 -6.42 -5.20
CA PHE A 36 -5.81 -6.43 -3.82
C PHE A 36 -6.44 -5.30 -3.02
N GLN A 37 -6.68 -5.50 -1.74
CA GLN A 37 -7.17 -4.46 -0.85
C GLN A 37 -6.03 -3.97 0.06
N LEU A 38 -5.77 -2.67 0.07
CA LEU A 38 -4.85 -2.06 1.03
C LEU A 38 -5.53 -1.96 2.40
N LEU A 39 -4.99 -2.61 3.42
CA LEU A 39 -5.63 -2.65 4.74
C LEU A 39 -5.18 -1.49 5.61
N PHE A 40 -3.89 -1.40 5.88
CA PHE A 40 -3.30 -0.39 6.76
C PHE A 40 -1.79 -0.31 6.52
N PRO A 41 -1.15 0.80 6.94
CA PRO A 41 0.30 0.89 6.98
C PRO A 41 0.85 0.26 8.27
N VAL A 42 2.08 -0.22 8.21
CA VAL A 42 2.92 -0.51 9.37
C VAL A 42 4.26 0.19 9.21
N TRP A 43 5.01 0.40 10.29
CA TRP A 43 6.35 0.97 10.25
C TRP A 43 7.35 -0.06 10.74
N SER A 44 8.37 -0.32 9.94
CA SER A 44 9.48 -1.18 10.34
C SER A 44 10.23 -0.55 11.51
N GLU A 45 10.46 -1.32 12.58
CA GLU A 45 11.24 -0.86 13.72
C GLU A 45 12.73 -0.70 13.38
N ASP A 46 13.24 -1.52 12.46
CA ASP A 46 14.64 -1.52 12.06
C ASP A 46 14.97 -0.41 11.05
N THR A 47 14.08 -0.17 10.08
CA THR A 47 14.36 0.73 8.95
C THR A 47 13.57 2.04 9.02
N ASN A 48 12.64 2.19 9.96
CA ASN A 48 11.66 3.29 10.01
C ASN A 48 10.82 3.47 8.73
N GLU A 49 10.86 2.50 7.83
CA GLU A 49 10.16 2.54 6.56
C GLU A 49 8.68 2.25 6.76
N LYS A 50 7.84 3.00 6.04
CA LYS A 50 6.40 2.75 5.98
C LYS A 50 6.15 1.61 4.99
N THR A 51 5.46 0.58 5.45
CA THR A 51 5.13 -0.63 4.71
C THR A 51 3.62 -0.71 4.52
N ALA A 52 3.18 -1.03 3.32
CA ALA A 52 1.80 -1.34 2.99
C ALA A 52 1.48 -2.79 3.37
N VAL A 53 0.43 -3.00 4.17
CA VAL A 53 -0.15 -4.33 4.40
C VAL A 53 -1.42 -4.45 3.56
N PHE A 54 -1.48 -5.47 2.72
CA PHE A 54 -2.56 -5.67 1.78
C PHE A 54 -2.90 -7.14 1.60
N VAL A 55 -4.08 -7.43 1.06
CA VAL A 55 -4.58 -8.80 0.86
C VAL A 55 -5.05 -8.99 -0.57
N LEU A 56 -4.95 -10.22 -1.06
CA LEU A 56 -5.61 -10.60 -2.31
C LEU A 56 -7.12 -10.63 -2.07
N CYS A 57 -7.92 -9.92 -2.87
CA CYS A 57 -9.37 -9.82 -2.67
C CYS A 57 -10.07 -11.19 -2.72
N ALA A 58 -9.60 -12.10 -3.59
CA ALA A 58 -10.12 -13.46 -3.69
C ALA A 58 -9.76 -14.36 -2.49
N MET A 59 -8.70 -14.02 -1.74
CA MET A 59 -8.23 -14.78 -0.57
C MET A 59 -7.83 -13.83 0.57
N PRO A 60 -8.78 -13.21 1.28
CA PRO A 60 -8.48 -12.17 2.29
C PRO A 60 -7.64 -12.64 3.48
N TRP A 61 -7.54 -13.96 3.69
CA TRP A 61 -6.67 -14.54 4.71
C TRP A 61 -5.18 -14.46 4.33
N LEU A 62 -4.87 -14.33 3.03
CA LEU A 62 -3.51 -14.22 2.49
C LEU A 62 -3.05 -12.76 2.49
N LYS A 63 -2.13 -12.44 3.42
CA LYS A 63 -1.58 -11.09 3.62
C LYS A 63 -0.20 -10.95 3.00
N PHE A 64 0.08 -9.76 2.50
CA PHE A 64 1.35 -9.38 1.91
C PHE A 64 1.81 -8.06 2.48
N GLU A 65 3.12 -7.87 2.47
CA GLU A 65 3.79 -6.66 2.93
C GLU A 65 4.79 -6.20 1.89
N ARG A 66 4.82 -4.88 1.62
CA ARG A 66 5.83 -4.23 0.77
C ARG A 66 6.07 -2.80 1.22
N PRO A 67 7.26 -2.21 0.97
CA PRO A 67 7.45 -0.77 1.08
C PRO A 67 6.29 0.01 0.44
N PHE A 68 5.79 1.03 1.14
CA PHE A 68 4.60 1.76 0.70
C PHE A 68 4.82 2.49 -0.64
N SER A 69 6.06 2.95 -0.90
CA SER A 69 6.50 3.48 -2.19
C SER A 69 6.32 2.46 -3.31
N VAL A 70 6.85 1.25 -3.11
CA VAL A 70 6.77 0.16 -4.08
C VAL A 70 5.32 -0.27 -4.33
N PHE A 71 4.48 -0.27 -3.30
CA PHE A 71 3.03 -0.51 -3.48
C PHE A 71 2.41 0.53 -4.42
N LYS A 72 2.63 1.83 -4.18
CA LYS A 72 2.06 2.88 -5.04
C LYS A 72 2.54 2.84 -6.49
N GLU A 73 3.74 2.32 -6.74
CA GLU A 73 4.28 2.14 -8.10
C GLU A 73 3.72 0.91 -8.81
N THR A 74 3.31 -0.12 -8.05
CA THR A 74 2.93 -1.42 -8.61
C THR A 74 1.43 -1.67 -8.68
N PHE A 75 0.63 -0.85 -8.00
CA PHE A 75 -0.80 -1.01 -7.83
C PHE A 75 -1.56 0.25 -8.26
N VAL A 76 -2.58 0.07 -9.09
CA VAL A 76 -3.44 1.17 -9.58
C VAL A 76 -4.75 1.17 -8.79
N GLU A 77 -5.20 2.34 -8.31
CA GLU A 77 -6.45 2.43 -7.55
C GLU A 77 -7.67 2.08 -8.44
N GLY A 78 -8.52 1.21 -7.91
CA GLY A 78 -9.73 0.69 -8.56
C GLY A 78 -9.63 -0.80 -8.89
N PRO A 79 -10.78 -1.45 -9.13
CA PRO A 79 -10.81 -2.82 -9.64
C PRO A 79 -10.29 -2.88 -11.07
N ALA A 80 -9.85 -4.06 -11.52
CA ALA A 80 -9.33 -4.30 -12.88
C ALA A 80 -10.22 -3.68 -13.99
N GLU A 81 -11.54 -3.78 -13.83
CA GLU A 81 -12.55 -3.27 -14.77
C GLU A 81 -12.48 -1.75 -14.91
N ALA A 82 -12.38 -1.02 -13.79
CA ALA A 82 -12.31 0.44 -13.78
C ALA A 82 -10.96 0.98 -14.30
N VAL A 83 -9.90 0.18 -14.23
CA VAL A 83 -8.58 0.55 -14.76
C VAL A 83 -8.54 0.41 -16.28
N ARG A 84 -9.21 -0.60 -16.86
CA ARG A 84 -9.28 -0.80 -18.32
C ARG A 84 -10.03 0.35 -19.01
N GLU A 85 -11.15 0.80 -18.46
CA GLU A 85 -11.91 1.93 -19.00
C GLU A 85 -11.11 3.24 -19.05
N LYS A 86 -10.14 3.43 -18.15
CA LYS A 86 -9.26 4.61 -18.15
C LYS A 86 -8.09 4.51 -19.13
N ALA A 87 -7.74 3.31 -19.58
CA ALA A 87 -6.64 3.09 -20.53
C ALA A 87 -7.10 3.25 -21.99
N ASP A 88 -8.40 3.11 -22.26
CA ASP A 88 -9.02 3.20 -23.59
C ASP A 88 -9.58 4.61 -23.92
N VAL A 89 -9.22 5.64 -23.14
CA VAL A 89 -9.59 7.06 -23.35
C VAL A 89 -8.38 7.91 -23.72
#